data_AF-A0A7J5W4M8-F1
#
_entry.id   AF-A0A7J5W4M8-F1
#
_cell.length_a   1.000
_cell.length_b   1.000
_cell.length_c   1.000
_cell.angle_alpha   90.00
_cell.angle_beta   90.00
_cell.angle_gamma   90.00
#
_symmetry.space_group_name_H-M   'P 1'
#
loop_
_entity.id
_entity.type
_entity.pdbx_description
1 polymer ?
#
loop_
_entity_poly.entity_id
_entity_poly.type
_entity_poly.pdbx_seq_one_letter_code
_entity_poly.pdbx_strand_id
1 'polypeptide(L)'
;MKSDEINNLFSQFEAAASELEGVECWSARELQSLLGYSKWENFEKVIQKAKDSCNNAGEEVVYHFPDVRKTIPMPKGAEKEIDDILLTRYACYLIAQNGDSRKEEIAFAQNYFAVQTRRASWIREMPNSGALITT
;
A
#
# COMPACT_ATOMS: atom_id res chain seq x y z
N MET A 1 19.44 10.18 0.75
CA MET A 1 19.59 8.99 -0.12
C MET A 1 20.45 9.26 -1.35
N LYS A 2 21.38 8.36 -1.64
CA LYS A 2 22.18 8.33 -2.89
C LYS A 2 21.38 7.69 -4.03
N SER A 3 21.73 7.97 -5.29
CA SER A 3 21.02 7.44 -6.47
C SER A 3 20.95 5.91 -6.50
N ASP A 4 22.00 5.21 -6.08
CA ASP A 4 22.02 3.74 -6.05
C ASP A 4 21.05 3.16 -5.01
N GLU A 5 20.89 3.83 -3.87
CA GLU A 5 19.95 3.45 -2.81
C GLU A 5 18.50 3.64 -3.29
N ILE A 6 18.24 4.73 -4.02
CA ILE A 6 16.94 5.01 -4.64
C ILE A 6 16.59 3.92 -5.66
N ASN A 7 17.52 3.55 -6.53
CA ASN A 7 17.31 2.50 -7.52
C ASN A 7 17.07 1.13 -6.86
N ASN A 8 17.83 0.81 -5.82
CA ASN A 8 17.67 -0.43 -5.08
C ASN A 8 16.31 -0.51 -4.37
N LEU A 9 15.86 0.58 -3.72
CA LEU A 9 14.53 0.64 -3.12
C LEU A 9 13.45 0.54 -4.18
N PHE A 10 13.56 1.27 -5.29
CA PHE A 10 12.62 1.15 -6.40
C PHE A 10 12.46 -0.31 -6.86
N SER A 11 13.56 -1.02 -7.13
CA SER A 11 13.50 -2.43 -7.52
C SER A 11 12.86 -3.33 -6.46
N GLN A 12 13.08 -3.06 -5.17
CA GLN A 12 12.45 -3.83 -4.09
C GLN A 12 10.95 -3.57 -3.99
N PHE A 13 10.50 -2.32 -4.19
CA PHE A 13 9.07 -1.98 -4.20
C PHE A 13 8.33 -2.61 -5.39
N GLU A 14 8.95 -2.62 -6.57
CA GLU A 14 8.43 -3.32 -7.75
C GLU A 14 8.38 -4.84 -7.55
N ALA A 15 9.42 -5.43 -6.94
CA ALA A 15 9.46 -6.87 -6.67
C ALA A 15 8.47 -7.33 -5.58
N ALA A 16 8.13 -6.44 -4.65
CA ALA A 16 7.12 -6.70 -3.62
C ALA A 16 5.69 -6.50 -4.12
N ALA A 17 5.50 -5.86 -5.29
CA ALA A 17 4.20 -5.74 -5.90
C ALA A 17 3.73 -7.10 -6.41
N SER A 18 2.47 -7.42 -6.16
CA SER A 18 1.80 -8.62 -6.65
C SER A 18 0.47 -8.24 -7.27
N GLU A 19 -0.12 -9.12 -8.07
CA GLU A 19 -1.45 -8.94 -8.62
C GLU A 19 -2.39 -10.01 -8.07
N LEU A 20 -3.53 -9.58 -7.53
CA LEU A 20 -4.61 -10.46 -7.12
C LEU A 20 -5.89 -10.02 -7.83
N GLU A 21 -6.47 -10.91 -8.64
CA GLU A 21 -7.71 -10.65 -9.39
C GLU A 21 -7.65 -9.36 -10.25
N GLY A 22 -6.48 -9.06 -10.84
CA GLY A 22 -6.27 -7.85 -11.63
C GLY A 22 -6.03 -6.58 -10.81
N VAL A 23 -5.90 -6.70 -9.48
CA VAL A 23 -5.60 -5.59 -8.56
C VAL A 23 -4.17 -5.70 -8.06
N GLU A 24 -3.38 -4.68 -8.35
CA GLU A 24 -2.02 -4.54 -7.83
C GLU A 24 -2.03 -4.30 -6.30
N CYS A 25 -1.25 -5.09 -5.58
CA CYS A 25 -1.26 -5.13 -4.13
C CYS A 25 0.11 -5.46 -3.51
N TRP A 26 0.27 -5.13 -2.23
CA TRP A 26 1.47 -5.38 -1.43
C TRP A 26 1.13 -6.07 -0.11
N SER A 27 1.97 -6.99 0.34
CA SER A 27 1.92 -7.53 1.70
C SER A 27 2.34 -6.45 2.71
N ALA A 28 1.53 -6.20 3.75
CA ALA A 28 1.91 -5.28 4.82
C ALA A 28 3.15 -5.75 5.57
N ARG A 29 3.36 -7.07 5.73
CA ARG A 29 4.58 -7.63 6.32
C ARG A 29 5.85 -7.32 5.51
N GLU A 30 5.77 -7.37 4.18
CA GLU A 30 6.90 -6.99 3.32
C GLU A 30 7.13 -5.48 3.33
N LEU A 31 6.05 -4.72 3.17
CA LEU A 31 6.09 -3.27 3.14
C LEU A 31 6.64 -2.69 4.44
N GLN A 32 6.38 -3.31 5.60
CA GLN A 32 6.98 -2.95 6.88
C GLN A 32 8.50 -2.81 6.78
N SER A 33 9.16 -3.81 6.19
CA SER A 33 10.62 -3.87 6.08
C SER A 33 11.13 -2.84 5.09
N LEU A 34 10.45 -2.69 3.94
CA LEU A 34 10.78 -1.70 2.91
C LEU A 34 10.67 -0.26 3.41
N LEU A 35 9.74 0.00 4.33
CA LEU A 35 9.54 1.32 4.94
C LEU A 35 10.40 1.54 6.19
N GLY A 36 11.34 0.65 6.49
CA GLY A 36 12.31 0.81 7.57
C GLY A 36 11.72 0.64 8.98
N TYR A 37 10.65 -0.12 9.15
CA TYR A 37 10.09 -0.46 10.47
C TYR A 37 10.58 -1.84 10.93
N SER A 38 11.37 -1.88 12.00
CA SER A 38 11.89 -3.13 12.56
C SER A 38 10.89 -3.90 13.41
N LYS A 39 9.90 -3.21 13.98
CA LYS A 39 8.88 -3.79 14.87
C LYS A 39 7.49 -3.64 14.28
N TRP A 40 6.74 -4.73 14.21
CA TRP A 40 5.38 -4.71 13.65
C TRP A 40 4.48 -3.74 14.40
N GLU A 41 4.55 -3.70 15.73
CA GLU A 41 3.65 -2.88 16.57
C GLU A 41 3.80 -1.38 16.30
N ASN A 42 4.95 -0.96 15.76
CA ASN A 42 5.15 0.42 15.32
C ASN A 42 4.56 0.67 13.93
N PHE A 43 4.67 -0.30 13.03
CA PHE A 43 4.11 -0.20 11.69
C PHE A 43 2.59 -0.32 11.70
N GLU A 44 2.03 -1.20 12.53
CA GLU A 44 0.61 -1.37 12.76
C GLU A 44 -0.07 -0.06 13.19
N LYS A 45 0.59 0.75 14.02
CA LYS A 45 0.10 2.10 14.37
C LYS A 45 0.02 3.03 13.16
N VAL A 46 0.92 2.90 12.19
CA VAL A 46 0.89 3.66 10.94
C VAL A 46 -0.24 3.16 10.05
N ILE A 47 -0.43 1.84 9.96
CA ILE A 47 -1.56 1.23 9.25
C ILE A 47 -2.88 1.73 9.85
N GLN A 48 -3.02 1.78 11.19
CA GLN A 48 -4.25 2.26 11.81
C GLN A 48 -4.55 3.71 11.45
N LYS A 49 -3.55 4.60 11.49
CA LYS A 49 -3.72 5.99 11.03
C LYS A 49 -4.10 6.08 9.55
N ALA A 50 -3.56 5.19 8.72
CA ALA A 50 -3.91 5.11 7.30
C ALA A 50 -5.35 4.62 7.11
N LYS A 51 -5.81 3.63 7.88
CA LYS A 51 -7.22 3.19 7.93
C LYS A 51 -8.14 4.33 8.36
N ASP A 52 -7.77 5.09 9.39
CA ASP A 52 -8.53 6.27 9.84
C ASP A 52 -8.61 7.34 8.73
N SER A 53 -7.49 7.58 8.02
CA SER A 53 -7.44 8.52 6.88
C SER A 53 -8.33 8.05 5.71
N CYS A 54 -8.34 6.74 5.42
CA CYS A 54 -9.19 6.13 4.40
C CYS A 54 -10.68 6.36 4.72
N ASN A 55 -11.08 6.06 5.95
CA ASN A 55 -12.45 6.27 6.41
C ASN A 55 -12.85 7.74 6.38
N ASN A 56 -11.97 8.63 6.84
CA ASN A 56 -12.21 10.08 6.80
C ASN A 56 -12.33 10.65 5.37
N ALA A 57 -11.73 9.97 4.39
CA ALA A 57 -11.89 10.30 2.97
C ALA A 57 -13.20 9.76 2.35
N GLY A 58 -13.99 9.02 3.12
CA GLY A 58 -15.26 8.40 2.68
C GLY A 58 -15.07 7.09 1.90
N GLU A 59 -13.88 6.49 1.97
CA GLU A 59 -13.59 5.20 1.32
C GLU A 59 -13.70 4.05 2.33
N GLU A 60 -14.20 2.90 1.86
CA GLU A 60 -14.40 1.71 2.69
C GLU A 60 -13.07 1.00 2.96
N VAL A 61 -12.66 0.95 4.22
CA VAL A 61 -11.35 0.40 4.65
C VAL A 61 -11.14 -1.04 4.17
N VAL A 62 -12.20 -1.86 4.15
CA VAL A 62 -12.12 -3.27 3.76
C VAL A 62 -11.70 -3.48 2.31
N TYR A 63 -11.95 -2.52 1.41
CA TYR A 63 -11.53 -2.60 0.01
C TYR A 63 -10.05 -2.30 -0.19
N HIS A 64 -9.43 -1.58 0.76
CA HIS A 64 -8.05 -1.14 0.64
C HIS A 64 -7.09 -1.86 1.58
N PHE A 65 -7.59 -2.38 2.70
CA PHE A 65 -6.84 -3.06 3.75
C PHE A 65 -7.50 -4.41 4.14
N PRO A 66 -7.82 -5.32 3.21
CA PRO A 66 -8.33 -6.65 3.56
C PRO A 66 -7.31 -7.44 4.40
N ASP A 67 -7.78 -7.99 5.51
CA ASP A 67 -6.99 -8.89 6.35
C ASP A 67 -6.85 -10.26 5.65
N VAL A 68 -5.62 -10.76 5.58
CA VAL A 68 -5.25 -12.03 4.96
C VAL A 68 -4.31 -12.82 5.87
N ARG A 69 -3.97 -14.05 5.49
CA ARG A 69 -2.96 -14.85 6.20
C ARG A 69 -1.74 -15.03 5.33
N LYS A 70 -0.56 -14.95 5.93
CA LYS A 70 0.72 -15.22 5.31
C LYS A 70 1.37 -16.42 5.97
N THR A 71 1.77 -17.40 5.17
CA THR A 71 2.55 -18.54 5.64
C THR A 71 4.03 -18.18 5.65
N ILE A 72 4.69 -18.40 6.78
CA ILE A 72 6.14 -18.19 6.93
C ILE A 72 6.85 -19.49 7.28
N PRO A 73 8.06 -19.73 6.75
CA PRO A 73 8.86 -20.87 7.13
C PRO A 73 9.37 -20.72 8.57
N MET A 74 9.40 -21.84 9.28
CA MET A 74 9.92 -21.97 10.64
C MET A 74 11.13 -22.91 10.64
N PRO A 75 11.96 -22.90 11.70
CA PRO A 75 13.06 -23.84 11.84
C PRO A 75 12.57 -25.29 11.70
N LYS A 76 13.43 -26.14 11.11
CA LYS A 76 13.16 -27.57 10.88
C LYS A 76 12.03 -27.87 9.88
N GLY A 77 11.72 -26.94 8.98
CA GLY A 77 10.76 -27.15 7.90
C GLY A 77 9.29 -27.10 8.34
N ALA A 78 9.03 -26.64 9.56
CA ALA A 78 7.68 -26.30 9.97
C ALA A 78 7.23 -24.99 9.28
N GLU A 79 5.93 -24.74 9.22
CA GLU A 79 5.35 -23.50 8.71
C GLU A 79 4.43 -22.90 9.77
N LYS A 80 4.26 -21.58 9.72
CA LYS A 80 3.35 -20.85 10.60
C LYS A 80 2.54 -19.86 9.78
N GLU A 81 1.23 -19.84 9.98
CA GLU A 81 0.39 -18.74 9.51
C GLU A 81 0.48 -17.56 10.48
N ILE A 82 0.69 -16.38 9.91
CA ILE A 82 0.60 -15.10 10.61
C ILE A 82 -0.43 -14.21 9.92
N ASP A 83 -1.06 -13.33 10.69
CA ASP A 83 -1.95 -12.32 10.14
C ASP A 83 -1.15 -11.34 9.27
N ASP A 84 -1.70 -10.97 8.12
CA ASP A 84 -1.15 -9.97 7.21
C ASP A 84 -2.30 -9.13 6.65
N ILE A 85 -1.98 -8.06 5.95
CA ILE A 85 -2.94 -7.18 5.30
C ILE A 85 -2.48 -7.04 3.86
N LEU A 86 -3.37 -7.29 2.91
CA LEU A 86 -3.09 -7.06 1.51
C LEU A 86 -3.46 -5.62 1.17
N LEU A 87 -2.48 -4.82 0.77
CA LEU A 87 -2.61 -3.38 0.63
C LEU A 87 -2.74 -3.01 -0.84
N THR A 88 -3.84 -2.35 -1.19
CA THR A 88 -3.93 -1.69 -2.51
C THR A 88 -2.92 -0.55 -2.62
N ARG A 89 -2.63 -0.09 -3.84
CA ARG A 89 -1.79 1.09 -4.05
C ARG A 89 -2.27 2.32 -3.27
N TYR A 90 -3.58 2.51 -3.14
CA TYR A 90 -4.15 3.61 -2.34
C TYR A 90 -3.85 3.45 -0.84
N ALA A 91 -3.97 2.24 -0.29
CA ALA A 91 -3.56 1.96 1.09
C ALA A 91 -2.08 2.24 1.32
N CYS A 92 -1.21 1.80 0.40
CA CYS A 92 0.23 2.08 0.46
C CYS A 92 0.54 3.58 0.45
N TYR A 93 -0.19 4.36 -0.36
CA TYR A 93 -0.10 5.82 -0.37
C TYR A 93 -0.50 6.45 0.98
N LEU A 94 -1.60 6.02 1.59
CA LEU A 94 -2.03 6.51 2.90
C LEU A 94 -1.05 6.11 4.02
N ILE A 95 -0.47 4.92 3.95
CA ILE A 95 0.57 4.46 4.87
C ILE A 95 1.82 5.35 4.74
N ALA A 96 2.26 5.66 3.52
CA ALA A 96 3.41 6.53 3.30
C ALA A 96 3.17 7.96 3.83
N GLN A 97 1.95 8.49 3.69
CA GLN A 97 1.58 9.80 4.25
C GLN A 97 1.56 9.83 5.78
N ASN A 98 1.15 8.75 6.42
CA ASN A 98 1.03 8.66 7.89
C ASN A 98 2.30 8.12 8.57
N GLY A 99 3.32 7.76 7.80
CA GLY A 99 4.60 7.23 8.28
C GLY A 99 5.51 8.29 8.91
N ASP A 100 6.53 7.83 9.65
CA ASP A 100 7.57 8.69 10.21
C ASP A 100 8.44 9.32 9.12
N SER A 101 8.19 10.60 8.81
CA SER A 101 8.91 11.35 7.77
C SER A 101 10.41 11.52 8.01
N ARG A 102 10.92 11.17 9.19
CA ARG A 102 12.37 11.13 9.48
C ARG A 102 13.06 9.92 8.85
N LYS A 103 12.30 8.94 8.36
CA LYS A 103 12.82 7.77 7.62
C LYS A 103 12.92 8.13 6.14
N GLU A 104 14.10 7.95 5.56
CA GLU A 104 14.31 8.22 4.14
C GLU A 104 13.43 7.30 3.26
N GLU A 105 13.18 6.07 3.70
CA GLU A 105 12.31 5.11 3.04
C GLU A 105 10.84 5.58 3.00
N ILE A 106 10.37 6.26 4.04
CA ILE A 106 9.04 6.90 4.05
C ILE A 106 8.99 8.03 3.02
N ALA A 107 10.00 8.90 3.00
CA ALA A 107 10.07 10.00 2.03
C ALA A 107 10.13 9.48 0.58
N PHE A 108 10.86 8.39 0.34
CA PHE A 108 10.85 7.69 -0.94
C PHE A 108 9.46 7.16 -1.28
N ALA A 109 8.82 6.43 -0.37
CA ALA A 109 7.51 5.83 -0.58
C ALA A 109 6.41 6.88 -0.83
N GLN A 110 6.50 8.05 -0.18
CA GLN A 110 5.60 9.18 -0.45
C GLN A 110 5.67 9.62 -1.91
N ASN A 111 6.86 9.65 -2.50
CA ASN A 111 7.03 9.97 -3.92
C ASN A 111 6.59 8.79 -4.80
N TYR A 112 7.04 7.57 -4.48
CA TYR A 112 6.74 6.36 -5.26
C TYR A 112 5.23 6.10 -5.40
N PHE A 113 4.47 6.15 -4.30
CA PHE A 113 3.03 5.87 -4.34
C PHE A 113 2.18 7.08 -4.77
N ALA A 114 2.68 8.32 -4.69
CA ALA A 114 1.95 9.50 -5.16
C ALA A 114 1.74 9.51 -6.69
N VAL A 115 2.54 8.74 -7.45
CA VAL A 115 2.55 8.78 -8.94
C VAL A 115 1.22 8.34 -9.59
N GLN A 116 0.26 7.76 -8.84
CA GLN A 116 -1.04 7.30 -9.38
C GLN A 116 -2.29 7.88 -8.71
N THR A 117 -2.21 9.05 -8.06
CA THR A 117 -3.44 9.85 -7.77
C THR A 117 -3.86 10.69 -8.99
N ARG A 118 -3.01 10.80 -10.01
CA ARG A 118 -3.28 11.59 -11.23
C ARG A 118 -4.20 10.93 -12.25
N ARG A 119 -4.49 9.62 -12.15
CA ARG A 119 -5.36 8.90 -13.13
C ARG A 119 -6.73 8.54 -12.59
N ALA A 120 -6.87 8.34 -11.28
CA ALA A 120 -8.18 8.03 -10.66
C ALA A 120 -9.12 9.26 -10.60
N SER A 121 -8.59 10.49 -10.53
CA SER A 121 -9.43 11.71 -10.58
C SER A 121 -10.18 11.83 -11.90
N TRP A 122 -9.56 11.43 -13.02
CA TRP A 122 -10.16 11.47 -14.36
C TRP A 122 -11.31 10.47 -14.53
N ILE A 123 -11.27 9.34 -13.81
CA ILE A 123 -12.31 8.31 -13.88
C ILE A 123 -13.53 8.71 -13.04
N ARG A 124 -13.32 9.42 -11.92
CA ARG A 124 -14.42 9.94 -11.07
C ARG A 124 -15.11 11.18 -11.65
N GLU A 125 -14.44 11.94 -12.53
CA GLU A 125 -14.99 13.11 -13.23
C GLU A 125 -15.70 12.80 -14.55
N MET A 126 -15.85 11.52 -14.93
CA MET A 126 -16.69 11.12 -16.06
C MET A 126 -18.07 10.70 -15.51
N PRO A 127 -19.07 11.60 -15.37
CA PRO A 127 -20.44 11.15 -15.37
C PRO A 127 -20.68 10.48 -16.72
N ASN A 128 -21.26 9.28 -16.68
CA ASN A 128 -21.71 8.50 -17.82
C ASN A 128 -22.63 9.33 -18.73
N SER A 129 -22.03 10.13 -19.62
CA SER A 129 -22.71 11.05 -20.54
C SER A 129 -22.81 10.37 -21.90
N GLY A 130 -23.49 9.23 -21.93
CA GLY A 130 -23.66 8.43 -23.14
C GLY A 130 -25.03 7.77 -23.26
N ALA A 131 -25.97 8.09 -22.37
CA ALA A 131 -27.36 7.70 -22.51
C ALA A 131 -28.25 8.93 -22.39
N LEU A 132 -29.15 9.08 -23.36
CA LEU A 132 -30.21 10.09 -23.48
C LEU A 132 -29.81 11.43 -24.09
N ILE A 133 -29.89 11.53 -25.42
CA ILE A 133 -30.87 12.45 -26.03
C ILE A 133 -31.40 11.82 -27.33
N THR A 134 -32.55 11.15 -27.21
CA THR A 134 -33.54 11.05 -28.27
C THR A 134 -34.21 12.42 -28.42
N THR A 135 -34.14 13.04 -29.59
CA THR A 135 -35.23 13.70 -30.33
C THR A 135 -34.69 14.09 -31.70
#